data_AF-A0A9D5NGA4-F1
#
_entry.id   AF-A0A9D5NGA4-F1
#
_cell.length_a   1.000
_cell.length_b   1.000
_cell.length_c   1.000
_cell.angle_alpha   90.00
_cell.angle_beta   90.00
_cell.angle_gamma   90.00
#
_symmetry.space_group_name_H-M   'P 1'
#
loop_
_entity.id
_entity.type
_entity.pdbx_description
1 polymer ?
#
loop_
_entity_poly.entity_id
_entity_poly.type
_entity_poly.pdbx_seq_one_letter_code
_entity_poly.pdbx_strand_id
1 'polypeptide(L)'
;MKEAAGEANLTVVAIILIGVIVAIVTPVINSMMTNTQKRTCCNNYGGRWESNKCQSINADGSVGSDIAESSYWDSANKTCK
;
A
#
# COMPACT_ATOMS: atom_id res chain seq x y z
N MET A 1 33.88 31.86 20.77
CA MET A 1 33.40 30.79 19.87
C MET A 1 32.82 29.65 20.71
N LYS A 2 31.65 29.83 21.35
CA LYS A 2 30.96 28.79 22.13
C LYS A 2 29.61 28.38 21.50
N GLU A 3 29.36 28.83 20.26
CA GLU A 3 28.07 28.66 19.58
C GLU A 3 28.16 27.75 18.33
N ALA A 4 29.36 27.45 17.82
CA ALA A 4 29.53 26.64 16.61
C ALA A 4 29.40 25.11 16.83
N ALA A 5 29.41 24.65 18.08
CA ALA A 5 29.15 23.23 18.41
C ALA A 5 27.64 22.90 18.49
N GLY A 6 26.78 23.92 18.53
CA GLY A 6 25.32 23.76 18.57
C GLY A 6 24.65 23.68 17.20
N GLU A 7 25.29 24.21 16.15
CA GLU A 7 24.66 24.33 14.82
C GLU A 7 24.94 23.14 13.90
N ALA A 8 26.13 22.53 13.96
CA ALA A 8 26.44 21.28 13.26
C ALA A 8 25.61 20.08 13.76
N ASN A 9 24.98 20.22 14.93
CA ASN A 9 24.12 19.20 15.51
C ASN A 9 22.70 19.23 14.90
N LEU A 10 22.24 20.36 14.34
CA LEU A 10 20.89 20.42 13.79
C LEU A 10 20.76 19.60 12.52
N THR A 11 21.75 19.65 11.63
CA THR A 11 21.75 18.85 10.39
C THR A 11 21.88 17.36 10.68
N VAL A 12 22.73 16.99 11.64
CA VAL A 12 22.85 15.62 12.14
C VAL A 12 21.52 15.14 12.73
N VAL A 13 20.89 15.94 13.60
CA VAL A 13 19.57 15.64 14.18
C VAL A 13 18.50 15.54 13.11
N ALA A 14 18.52 16.40 12.08
CA ALA A 14 17.56 16.36 10.97
C ALA A 14 17.68 15.07 10.15
N ILE A 15 18.89 14.62 9.83
CA ILE A 15 19.10 13.36 9.10
C ILE A 15 18.61 12.17 9.95
N ILE A 16 18.89 12.17 11.25
CA ILE A 16 18.40 11.13 12.18
C ILE A 16 16.87 11.13 12.23
N LEU A 17 16.25 12.31 12.33
CA LEU A 17 14.78 12.46 12.34
C LEU A 17 14.16 11.94 11.04
N ILE A 18 14.71 12.29 9.88
CA ILE A 18 14.22 11.76 8.59
C ILE A 18 14.35 10.24 8.57
N GLY A 19 15.48 9.68 9.02
CA GLY A 19 15.67 8.23 9.11
C GLY A 19 14.62 7.53 9.99
N VAL A 20 14.30 8.10 11.15
CA VAL A 20 13.27 7.57 12.06
C VAL A 20 11.87 7.69 11.44
N ILE A 21 11.53 8.85 10.85
CA ILE A 21 10.23 9.07 10.22
C ILE A 21 10.02 8.10 9.05
N VAL A 22 11.01 7.94 8.18
CA VAL A 22 10.95 7.00 7.05
C VAL A 22 10.71 5.58 7.55
N ALA A 23 11.44 5.13 8.58
CA ALA A 23 11.28 3.78 9.14
C ALA A 23 9.85 3.51 9.65
N ILE A 24 9.18 4.51 10.22
CA ILE A 24 7.79 4.39 10.71
C ILE A 24 6.79 4.45 9.57
N VAL A 25 7.02 5.29 8.55
CA VAL A 25 6.07 5.55 7.47
C VAL A 25 6.11 4.47 6.38
N THR A 26 7.28 3.89 6.08
CA THR A 26 7.43 2.82 5.07
C THR A 26 6.45 1.64 5.23
N PRO A 27 6.22 1.04 6.42
CA PRO A 27 5.26 -0.06 6.55
C PRO A 27 3.82 0.35 6.24
N VAL A 28 3.45 1.61 6.51
CA VAL A 28 2.13 2.16 6.18
C VAL A 28 1.96 2.25 4.67
N ILE A 29 2.95 2.81 3.97
CA ILE A 29 2.94 2.92 2.49
C ILE A 29 2.83 1.52 1.86
N ASN A 30 3.62 0.55 2.33
CA ASN A 30 3.59 -0.82 1.80
C ASN A 30 2.22 -1.49 1.98
N SER A 31 1.57 -1.25 3.12
CA SER A 31 0.23 -1.78 3.40
C SER A 31 -0.83 -1.13 2.50
N MET A 32 -0.76 0.19 2.32
CA MET A 32 -1.65 0.92 1.41
C MET A 32 -1.44 0.50 -0.04
N MET A 33 -0.19 0.40 -0.49
CA MET A 33 0.16 0.00 -1.85
C MET A 33 -0.31 -1.41 -2.15
N THR A 34 -0.17 -2.35 -1.21
CA THR A 34 -0.71 -3.72 -1.33
C THR A 34 -2.22 -3.71 -1.54
N ASN A 35 -2.97 -2.91 -0.78
CA ASN A 35 -4.42 -2.80 -0.92
C ASN A 35 -4.83 -2.15 -2.26
N THR A 36 -4.11 -1.12 -2.69
CA THR A 36 -4.34 -0.49 -4.00
C THR A 36 -4.06 -1.47 -5.14
N GLN A 37 -2.98 -2.24 -5.05
CA GLN A 37 -2.68 -3.28 -6.04
C GLN A 37 -3.77 -4.35 -6.07
N LYS A 38 -4.22 -4.87 -4.91
CA LYS A 38 -5.34 -5.83 -4.85
C LYS A 38 -6.60 -5.31 -5.56
N ARG A 39 -6.94 -4.04 -5.36
CA ARG A 39 -8.06 -3.37 -6.04
C ARG A 39 -7.86 -3.33 -7.56
N THR A 40 -6.66 -2.96 -8.01
CA THR A 40 -6.31 -2.93 -9.42
C THR A 40 -6.32 -4.33 -10.04
N CYS A 41 -5.76 -5.34 -9.37
CA CYS A 41 -5.75 -6.72 -9.85
C CYS A 41 -7.17 -7.28 -9.95
N CYS A 42 -8.03 -6.99 -8.97
CA CYS A 42 -9.45 -7.32 -9.03
C CYS A 42 -10.13 -6.74 -10.28
N ASN A 43 -9.86 -5.47 -10.59
CA ASN A 43 -10.41 -4.81 -11.78
C ASN A 43 -9.88 -5.43 -13.08
N ASN A 44 -8.58 -5.73 -13.15
CA ASN A 44 -7.98 -6.41 -14.31
C ASN A 44 -8.50 -7.83 -14.50
N TYR A 45 -8.86 -8.52 -13.42
CA TYR A 45 -9.51 -9.84 -13.46
C TYR A 45 -10.97 -9.76 -13.95
N GLY A 46 -11.53 -8.57 -14.15
CA GLY A 46 -12.91 -8.34 -14.57
C GLY A 46 -13.92 -8.23 -13.43
N GLY A 47 -13.44 -8.14 -12.19
CA GLY A 47 -14.27 -7.88 -11.02
C GLY A 47 -14.42 -6.38 -10.70
N ARG A 48 -15.35 -6.08 -9.80
CA ARG A 48 -15.48 -4.78 -9.14
C ARG A 48 -15.02 -4.88 -7.70
N TRP A 49 -14.25 -3.90 -7.24
CA TRP A 49 -13.91 -3.81 -5.83
C TRP A 49 -15.03 -3.11 -5.04
N GLU A 50 -15.73 -3.84 -4.19
CA GLU A 50 -16.78 -3.33 -3.31
C GLU A 50 -16.75 -4.02 -1.93
N SER A 51 -17.19 -3.32 -0.88
CA SER A 51 -17.24 -3.85 0.49
C SER A 51 -15.93 -4.50 0.96
N ASN A 52 -14.79 -3.89 0.59
CA ASN A 52 -13.44 -4.40 0.87
C ASN A 52 -13.12 -5.78 0.27
N LYS A 53 -13.82 -6.16 -0.80
CA LYS A 53 -13.66 -7.42 -1.50
C LYS A 53 -13.68 -7.22 -3.01
N CYS A 54 -13.20 -8.22 -3.72
CA CYS A 54 -13.39 -8.32 -5.16
C CYS A 54 -14.68 -9.08 -5.44
N GLN A 55 -15.57 -8.54 -6.25
CA GLN A 55 -16.86 -9.14 -6.60
C GLN A 55 -16.96 -9.27 -8.12
N SER A 56 -17.59 -10.34 -8.61
CA SER A 56 -17.83 -10.52 -10.04
C SER A 56 -18.86 -9.51 -10.53
N ILE A 57 -18.88 -9.24 -11.83
CA ILE A 57 -19.94 -8.44 -12.45
C ILE A 57 -20.76 -9.38 -13.33
N ASN A 58 -22.07 -9.42 -13.10
CA ASN A 58 -22.99 -10.23 -13.90
C ASN A 58 -23.28 -9.56 -15.25
N ALA A 59 -23.87 -10.31 -16.18
CA ALA A 59 -24.20 -9.80 -17.52
C ALA A 59 -25.21 -8.63 -17.51
N ASP A 60 -26.02 -8.52 -16.47
CA ASP A 60 -26.96 -7.41 -16.25
C ASP A 60 -26.30 -6.18 -15.58
N GLY A 61 -25.00 -6.24 -15.29
CA GLY A 61 -24.24 -5.16 -14.65
C GLY A 61 -24.37 -5.12 -13.12
N SER A 62 -25.12 -6.04 -12.50
CA SER A 62 -25.17 -6.18 -11.05
C SER A 62 -23.87 -6.77 -10.47
N VAL A 63 -23.58 -6.46 -9.22
CA VAL A 63 -22.49 -7.06 -8.46
C VAL A 63 -22.88 -8.50 -8.11
N GLY A 64 -22.05 -9.44 -8.53
CA GLY A 64 -22.20 -10.88 -8.33
C GLY A 64 -21.45 -11.38 -7.10
N SER A 65 -21.02 -12.63 -7.16
CA SER A 65 -20.36 -13.32 -6.05
C SER A 65 -18.97 -12.78 -5.74
N ASP A 66 -18.55 -12.95 -4.49
CA ASP A 66 -17.18 -12.67 -4.05
C ASP A 66 -16.17 -13.53 -4.83
N ILE A 67 -15.18 -12.88 -5.43
CA ILE A 67 -14.04 -13.53 -6.09
C ILE A 67 -12.97 -13.79 -5.03
N ALA A 68 -12.56 -15.04 -4.89
CA ALA A 68 -11.51 -15.43 -3.95
C ALA A 68 -10.22 -14.65 -4.23
N GLU A 69 -9.58 -14.14 -3.16
CA GLU A 69 -8.32 -13.37 -3.27
C GLU A 69 -7.25 -14.13 -4.05
N SER A 70 -7.17 -15.45 -3.84
CA SER A 70 -6.21 -16.32 -4.52
C SER A 70 -6.35 -16.40 -6.05
N SER A 71 -7.49 -15.94 -6.60
CA SER A 71 -7.77 -15.97 -8.03
C SER A 71 -7.15 -14.81 -8.79
N TYR A 72 -6.99 -13.65 -8.15
CA TYR A 72 -6.46 -12.43 -8.80
C TYR A 72 -5.22 -11.86 -8.11
N TRP A 73 -4.87 -12.35 -6.92
CA TRP A 73 -3.78 -11.83 -6.11
C TRP A 73 -2.87 -12.94 -5.59
N ASP A 74 -1.57 -12.72 -5.69
CA ASP A 74 -0.55 -13.58 -5.09
C ASP A 74 -0.04 -12.97 -3.78
N SER A 75 -0.53 -13.49 -2.66
CA SER A 75 -0.16 -12.99 -1.33
C SER A 75 1.29 -13.26 -0.92
N ALA A 76 1.96 -14.22 -1.57
CA ALA A 76 3.36 -14.54 -1.28
C ALA A 76 4.30 -13.53 -1.93
N ASN A 77 4.08 -13.22 -3.21
CA ASN A 77 4.92 -12.32 -4.00
C ASN A 77 4.40 -10.88 -4.03
N LYS A 78 3.19 -10.64 -3.50
CA LYS A 78 2.50 -9.35 -3.52
C LYS A 78 2.32 -8.79 -4.93
N THR A 79 1.85 -9.64 -5.84
CA THR A 79 1.62 -9.28 -7.25
C THR A 79 0.22 -9.66 -7.70
N CYS A 80 -0.24 -9.04 -8.79
CA CYS A 80 -1.37 -9.59 -9.54
C CYS A 80 -1.01 -10.97 -10.09
N LYS A 81 -2.01 -11.84 -10.19
CA LYS A 81 -1.91 -13.09 -10.93
C LYS A 81 -2.34 -12.92 -12.38
#